data_AF-A0A258R3M1-F1
#
_entry.id   AF-A0A258R3M1-F1
#
_cell.length_a   1.000
_cell.length_b   1.000
_cell.length_c   1.000
_cell.angle_alpha   90.00
_cell.angle_beta   90.00
_cell.angle_gamma   90.00
#
_symmetry.space_group_name_H-M   'P 1'
#
loop_
_entity.id
_entity.type
_entity.pdbx_description
1 polymer ?
#
loop_
_entity_poly.entity_id
_entity_poly.type
_entity_poly.pdbx_seq_one_letter_code
_entity_poly.pdbx_strand_id
1 'polypeptide(L)'
;MKVILNAVQMMAGGIFLLGITGPVAHAAESASGAALTVEATKALSNAEFLVGMAKNKKSLWTTAAGALTQAQEAAKKQDSEAVTRYSAVASEQAFLGLAQSGYPLTGAD
;
A
#
# COMPACT_ATOMS: atom_id res chain seq x y z
N MET A 1 -16.70 29.97 -3.27
CA MET A 1 -17.98 29.52 -2.68
C MET A 1 -18.51 28.40 -3.55
N LYS A 2 -18.87 27.26 -2.94
CA LYS A 2 -19.23 25.98 -3.57
C LYS A 2 -20.58 26.04 -4.28
N VAL A 3 -20.63 25.55 -5.51
CA VAL A 3 -21.79 24.99 -6.27
C VAL A 3 -21.15 24.27 -7.46
N ILE A 4 -21.41 22.99 -7.78
CA ILE A 4 -22.61 22.37 -8.39
C ILE A 4 -22.53 20.85 -8.06
N LEU A 5 -23.47 20.23 -7.33
CA LEU A 5 -24.76 19.61 -7.71
C LEU A 5 -24.69 18.37 -8.64
N ASN A 6 -25.34 17.28 -8.16
CA ASN A 6 -26.04 16.20 -8.90
C ASN A 6 -25.19 15.07 -9.49
N ALA A 7 -25.55 13.77 -9.48
CA ALA A 7 -26.81 13.09 -9.17
C ALA A 7 -26.57 11.60 -8.82
N VAL A 8 -27.44 11.09 -7.95
CA VAL A 8 -28.10 9.77 -7.90
C VAL A 8 -27.54 8.62 -8.78
N GLN A 9 -27.35 7.44 -8.18
CA GLN A 9 -28.20 6.28 -8.49
C GLN A 9 -27.99 5.17 -7.45
N MET A 10 -28.97 5.03 -6.56
CA MET A 10 -29.25 3.76 -5.90
C MET A 10 -29.81 2.78 -6.94
N MET A 11 -29.34 1.54 -6.94
CA MET A 11 -30.22 0.42 -7.26
C MET A 11 -29.89 -0.77 -6.35
N ALA A 12 -30.88 -1.10 -5.53
CA ALA A 12 -31.03 -2.35 -4.82
C ALA A 12 -31.34 -3.48 -5.81
N GLY A 13 -30.88 -4.68 -5.49
CA GLY A 13 -31.39 -5.91 -6.12
C GLY A 13 -30.60 -7.14 -5.68
N GLY A 14 -31.25 -8.05 -4.95
CA GLY A 14 -30.92 -9.48 -5.00
C GLY A 14 -30.54 -10.14 -3.68
N ILE A 15 -31.51 -10.84 -3.10
CA ILE A 15 -31.50 -11.64 -1.86
C ILE A 15 -30.81 -13.02 -2.01
N PHE A 16 -30.18 -13.48 -0.90
CA PHE A 16 -29.89 -14.85 -0.43
C PHE A 16 -29.10 -15.87 -1.29
N LEU A 17 -28.10 -16.52 -0.66
CA LEU A 17 -28.19 -17.94 -0.23
C LEU A 17 -27.02 -18.35 0.68
N LEU A 18 -27.36 -19.05 1.77
CA LEU A 18 -26.46 -19.74 2.69
C LEU A 18 -25.62 -20.81 1.97
N GLY A 19 -24.37 -20.93 2.39
CA GLY A 19 -23.74 -22.22 2.71
C GLY A 19 -22.95 -22.91 1.60
N ILE A 20 -21.61 -22.82 1.67
CA ILE A 20 -20.71 -23.96 1.43
C ILE A 20 -19.35 -23.68 2.10
N THR A 21 -19.01 -24.56 3.04
CA THR A 21 -17.70 -24.73 3.63
C THR A 21 -16.72 -25.29 2.58
N GLY A 22 -15.58 -24.64 2.38
CA GLY A 22 -14.45 -25.16 1.62
C GLY A 22 -13.19 -24.32 1.88
N PRO A 23 -11.99 -24.90 2.04
CA PRO A 23 -10.80 -24.15 2.39
C PRO A 23 -10.41 -23.18 1.27
N VAL A 24 -10.06 -21.97 1.69
CA VAL A 24 -9.62 -20.84 0.89
C VAL A 24 -8.39 -21.22 0.05
N ALA A 25 -8.60 -21.54 -1.22
CA ALA A 25 -7.57 -21.37 -2.24
C ALA A 25 -7.71 -19.94 -2.74
N HIS A 26 -6.69 -19.11 -2.42
CA HIS A 26 -6.52 -17.76 -2.94
C HIS A 26 -6.55 -17.81 -4.47
N ALA A 27 -7.73 -17.63 -5.06
CA ALA A 27 -7.85 -17.19 -6.42
C ALA A 27 -7.34 -15.74 -6.43
N ALA A 28 -6.12 -15.55 -6.94
CA ALA A 28 -5.67 -14.27 -7.43
C ALA A 28 -6.64 -13.87 -8.55
N GLU A 29 -7.75 -13.25 -8.17
CA GLU A 29 -8.67 -12.63 -9.09
C GLU A 29 -7.89 -11.49 -9.73
N SER A 30 -7.43 -11.77 -10.96
CA SER A 30 -6.73 -10.83 -11.80
C SER A 30 -7.70 -9.71 -12.14
N ALA A 31 -7.74 -8.68 -11.30
CA ALA A 31 -8.50 -7.45 -11.49
C ALA A 31 -7.83 -6.64 -12.60
N SER A 32 -7.98 -7.14 -13.83
CA SER A 32 -7.68 -6.45 -15.06
C SER A 32 -8.60 -5.23 -15.15
N GLY A 33 -8.03 -4.03 -14.95
CA GLY A 33 -8.64 -2.74 -15.31
C GLY A 33 -9.50 -2.03 -14.25
N ALA A 34 -9.68 -2.61 -13.06
CA ALA A 34 -10.39 -1.96 -11.96
C ALA A 34 -9.45 -1.09 -11.12
N ALA A 35 -10.01 -0.12 -10.39
CA ALA A 35 -9.26 0.65 -9.39
C ALA A 35 -8.45 -0.29 -8.48
N LEU A 36 -7.34 0.21 -7.91
CA LEU A 36 -6.52 -0.58 -6.98
C LEU A 36 -7.38 -1.27 -5.92
N THR A 37 -7.00 -2.49 -5.55
CA THR A 37 -7.66 -3.16 -4.44
C THR A 37 -7.51 -2.35 -3.15
N VAL A 38 -8.39 -2.60 -2.19
CA VAL A 38 -8.36 -1.92 -0.88
C VAL A 38 -7.03 -2.19 -0.18
N GLU A 39 -6.52 -3.42 -0.30
CA GLU A 39 -5.25 -3.87 0.27
C GLU A 39 -4.07 -3.14 -0.36
N ALA A 40 -4.03 -3.05 -1.70
CA ALA A 40 -2.97 -2.34 -2.42
C ALA A 40 -2.95 -0.85 -2.08
N THR A 41 -4.13 -0.22 -2.00
CA THR A 41 -4.28 1.18 -1.60
C THR A 41 -3.76 1.41 -0.17
N LYS A 42 -4.15 0.54 0.77
CA LYS A 42 -3.69 0.60 2.16
C LYS A 42 -2.18 0.40 2.27
N ALA A 43 -1.62 -0.56 1.52
CA ALA A 43 -0.18 -0.83 1.48
C ALA A 43 0.59 0.40 0.97
N LEU A 44 0.11 1.03 -0.11
CA LEU A 44 0.73 2.23 -0.66
C LEU A 44 0.72 3.39 0.33
N SER A 45 -0.44 3.69 0.95
CA SER A 45 -0.52 4.75 1.96
C SER A 45 0.40 4.50 3.17
N ASN A 46 0.52 3.24 3.62
CA ASN A 46 1.45 2.90 4.70
C ASN A 46 2.91 3.09 4.29
N ALA A 47 3.29 2.70 3.08
CA ALA A 47 4.62 2.92 2.55
C ALA A 47 4.97 4.40 2.43
N GLU A 48 4.06 5.23 1.92
CA GLU A 48 4.24 6.69 1.83
C GLU A 48 4.45 7.32 3.20
N PHE A 49 3.67 6.89 4.19
CA PHE A 49 3.80 7.35 5.57
C PHE A 49 5.17 6.98 6.17
N LEU A 50 5.56 5.70 6.11
CA LEU A 50 6.83 5.21 6.68
C LEU A 50 8.05 5.84 6.00
N VAL A 51 8.04 5.94 4.66
CA VAL A 51 9.11 6.61 3.90
C VAL A 51 9.17 8.10 4.26
N GLY A 52 8.03 8.76 4.42
CA GLY A 52 7.95 10.15 4.90
C GLY A 52 8.57 10.31 6.28
N MET A 53 8.26 9.41 7.22
CA MET A 53 8.86 9.41 8.56
C MET A 53 10.38 9.19 8.51
N ALA A 54 10.84 8.18 7.77
CA ALA A 54 12.27 7.90 7.61
C ALA A 54 13.00 9.10 6.98
N LYS A 55 12.40 9.76 5.99
CA LYS A 55 12.95 10.97 5.36
C LYS A 55 13.10 12.12 6.36
N ASN A 56 12.06 12.34 7.18
CA ASN A 56 12.05 13.40 8.20
C ASN A 56 13.09 13.14 9.30
N LYS A 57 13.34 11.88 9.63
CA LYS A 57 14.36 11.46 10.59
C LYS A 57 15.78 11.37 10.01
N LYS A 58 15.95 11.70 8.71
CA LYS A 58 17.23 11.57 7.97
C LYS A 58 17.77 10.13 7.94
N SER A 59 16.87 9.15 8.03
CA SER A 59 17.19 7.72 8.03
C SER A 59 16.63 6.99 6.81
N LEU A 60 16.21 7.74 5.77
CA LEU A 60 15.68 7.15 4.54
C LEU A 60 16.78 6.52 3.71
N TRP A 61 16.69 5.22 3.50
CA TRP A 61 17.55 4.50 2.56
C TRP A 61 17.06 4.66 1.11
N THR A 62 18.00 4.62 0.16
CA THR A 62 17.69 4.73 -1.28
C THR A 62 16.84 3.58 -1.79
N THR A 63 17.02 2.37 -1.24
CA THR A 63 16.18 1.20 -1.56
C THR A 63 14.71 1.43 -1.21
N ALA A 64 14.42 2.03 -0.05
CA ALA A 64 13.06 2.37 0.36
C ALA A 64 12.43 3.40 -0.59
N ALA A 65 13.21 4.43 -0.96
CA ALA A 65 12.76 5.47 -1.90
C ALA A 65 12.48 4.88 -3.29
N GLY A 66 13.38 4.05 -3.82
CA GLY A 66 13.22 3.41 -5.12
C GLY A 66 12.06 2.41 -5.16
N ALA A 67 11.82 1.67 -4.09
CA ALA A 67 10.67 0.80 -3.97
C ALA A 67 9.36 1.59 -3.92
N LEU A 68 9.32 2.73 -3.22
CA LEU A 68 8.13 3.58 -3.21
C LEU A 68 7.83 4.15 -4.60
N THR A 69 8.85 4.60 -5.34
CA THR A 69 8.67 5.03 -6.73
C THR A 69 8.09 3.92 -7.60
N GLN A 70 8.62 2.70 -7.52
CA GLN A 70 8.07 1.55 -8.25
C GLN A 70 6.63 1.23 -7.86
N ALA A 71 6.28 1.33 -6.57
CA ALA A 71 4.90 1.16 -6.11
C ALA A 71 3.96 2.22 -6.71
N GLN A 72 4.39 3.48 -6.76
CA GLN A 72 3.61 4.57 -7.36
C GLN A 72 3.49 4.42 -8.89
N GLU A 73 4.51 3.91 -9.56
CA GLU A 73 4.43 3.59 -10.99
C GLU A 73 3.50 2.41 -11.28
N ALA A 74 3.52 1.37 -10.44
CA ALA A 74 2.56 0.27 -10.50
C ALA A 74 1.13 0.75 -10.24
N ALA A 75 0.94 1.68 -9.30
CA ALA A 75 -0.36 2.28 -9.01
C ALA A 75 -0.95 3.01 -10.23
N LYS A 76 -0.12 3.75 -10.97
CA LYS A 76 -0.52 4.40 -12.24
C LYS A 76 -0.95 3.38 -13.31
N LYS A 77 -0.41 2.16 -13.26
CA LYS A 77 -0.76 1.05 -14.15
C LYS A 77 -1.92 0.19 -13.62
N GLN A 78 -2.49 0.57 -12.47
CA GLN A 78 -3.52 -0.20 -11.74
C GLN A 78 -3.08 -1.64 -11.40
N ASP A 79 -1.77 -1.87 -11.29
CA ASP A 79 -1.20 -3.17 -10.95
C ASP A 79 -1.18 -3.35 -9.44
N SER A 80 -2.28 -3.88 -8.90
CA SER A 80 -2.47 -4.06 -7.45
C SER A 80 -1.46 -5.03 -6.82
N GLU A 81 -1.01 -6.03 -7.57
CA GLU A 81 -0.02 -7.00 -7.08
C GLU A 81 1.35 -6.33 -6.92
N ALA A 82 1.80 -5.62 -7.96
CA ALA A 82 3.07 -4.89 -7.92
C ALA A 82 3.03 -3.76 -6.89
N VAL A 83 1.93 -3.02 -6.77
CA VAL A 83 1.75 -2.01 -5.71
C VAL A 83 1.98 -2.65 -4.34
N THR A 84 1.27 -3.75 -4.04
CA THR A 84 1.39 -4.42 -2.74
C THR A 84 2.83 -4.87 -2.47
N ARG A 85 3.48 -5.48 -3.47
CA ARG A 85 4.86 -5.99 -3.36
C ARG A 85 5.86 -4.86 -3.11
N TYR A 86 5.85 -3.82 -3.93
CA TYR A 86 6.80 -2.71 -3.81
C TYR A 86 6.54 -1.85 -2.58
N SER A 87 5.27 -1.65 -2.19
CA SER A 87 4.93 -0.97 -0.95
C SER A 87 5.44 -1.72 0.28
N ALA A 88 5.36 -3.06 0.31
CA ALA A 88 5.92 -3.86 1.40
C ALA A 88 7.45 -3.66 1.52
N VAL A 89 8.18 -3.69 0.41
CA VAL A 89 9.63 -3.44 0.39
C VAL A 89 9.95 -2.03 0.86
N ALA A 90 9.20 -1.02 0.39
CA ALA A 90 9.40 0.36 0.80
C ALA A 90 9.16 0.56 2.31
N SER A 91 8.08 -0.01 2.84
CA SER A 91 7.75 0.02 4.27
C SER A 91 8.84 -0.63 5.12
N GLU A 92 9.28 -1.84 4.75
CA GLU A 92 10.30 -2.59 5.48
C GLU A 92 11.63 -1.82 5.52
N GLN A 93 12.11 -1.37 4.35
CA GLN A 93 13.38 -0.66 4.27
C GLN A 93 13.34 0.70 4.99
N ALA A 94 12.19 1.38 4.98
CA ALA A 94 12.01 2.60 5.77
C ALA A 94 12.03 2.31 7.28
N PHE A 95 11.41 1.22 7.72
CA PHE A 95 11.42 0.79 9.11
C PHE A 95 12.83 0.41 9.57
N LEU A 96 13.57 -0.35 8.77
CA LEU A 96 14.96 -0.72 9.06
C LEU A 96 15.86 0.53 9.18
N GLY A 97 15.70 1.50 8.29
CA GLY A 97 16.43 2.77 8.39
C GLY A 97 16.12 3.54 9.68
N LEU A 98 14.84 3.59 10.07
CA LEU A 98 14.42 4.18 11.36
C LEU A 98 15.03 3.43 12.56
N ALA A 99 14.99 2.09 12.54
CA ALA A 99 15.55 1.26 13.60
C ALA A 99 17.07 1.41 13.73
N GLN A 100 17.77 1.61 12.60
CA GLN A 100 19.22 1.81 12.60
C GLN A 100 19.65 3.00 13.46
N SER A 101 18.80 4.03 13.55
CA SER A 101 19.06 5.24 14.33
C SER A 101 19.06 5.00 15.84
N GLY A 102 18.61 3.82 16.30
CA GLY A 102 18.57 3.43 17.72
C GLY A 102 19.73 2.54 18.17
N TYR A 103 20.64 2.12 17.28
CA TYR A 103 21.78 1.30 17.70
C TYR A 103 22.86 2.13 18.42
N PRO A 104 23.47 1.60 19.50
CA PRO A 104 24.58 2.26 20.16
C PRO A 104 25.77 2.40 19.21
N LEU A 105 26.41 3.56 19.22
CA LEU A 105 27.67 3.75 18.51
C LEU A 105 28.73 2.88 19.20
N THR A 106 29.36 1.97 18.46
CA THR A 106 30.51 1.20 18.93
C THR A 106 31.70 2.15 19.07
N GLY A 107 31.76 2.86 20.19
CA GLY A 107 32.79 3.87 20.47
C GLY A 107 32.70 4.47 21.87
N ALA A 108 32.12 3.74 22.82
CA ALA A 108 32.26 4.05 24.24
C ALA A 108 33.44 3.22 24.78
N ASP A 109 34.65 3.66 24.48
CA ASP A 109 35.87 3.34 25.23
C ASP A 109 36.48 4.67 25.72
#